data_AF-A0ABD5DFK8-F1
#
_entry.id   AF-A0ABD5DFK8-F1
#
_cell.length_a   1.000
_cell.length_b   1.000
_cell.length_c   1.000
_cell.angle_alpha   90.00
_cell.angle_beta   90.00
_cell.angle_gamma   90.00
#
_symmetry.space_group_name_H-M   'P 1'
#
loop_
_entity.id
_entity.type
_entity.pdbx_description
1 polymer ?
#
loop_
_entity_poly.entity_id
_entity_poly.type
_entity_poly.pdbx_seq_one_letter_code
_entity_poly.pdbx_strand_id
1 'polypeptide(L)'
;PNRAETVRGYVQAMHLAWLQELAGRQSSPRRDTSLISIETRYRYNPDVKSLPAIVPAVIPLLLMMIPAMLSALSVVREKELGSIINLYVTPTTRSEFLLGKQLPY
;
A
#
# COMPACT_ATOMS: atom_id res chain seq x y z
N PRO A 1 9.16 -0.09 -9.16
CA PRO A 1 10.46 0.61 -9.11
C PRO A 1 10.28 2.09 -9.52
N ASN A 2 10.33 2.99 -8.53
CA ASN A 2 9.89 4.37 -8.68
C ASN A 2 10.94 5.22 -9.41
N ARG A 3 10.56 5.91 -10.50
CA ARG A 3 11.47 6.73 -11.34
C ARG A 3 12.26 7.77 -10.54
N ALA A 4 11.70 8.24 -9.43
CA ALA A 4 12.32 9.19 -8.51
C ALA A 4 13.63 8.65 -7.88
N GLU A 5 13.68 7.35 -7.57
CA GLU A 5 14.87 6.74 -6.97
C GLU A 5 16.02 6.64 -7.97
N THR A 6 15.71 6.33 -9.24
CA THR A 6 16.71 6.27 -10.31
C THR A 6 17.32 7.64 -10.60
N VAL A 7 16.48 8.68 -10.63
CA VAL A 7 16.94 10.07 -10.84
C VAL A 7 17.81 10.52 -9.67
N ARG A 8 17.40 10.25 -8.42
CA ARG A 8 18.18 10.58 -7.22
C ARG A 8 19.55 9.90 -7.21
N GLY A 9 19.60 8.61 -7.57
CA GLY A 9 20.85 7.86 -7.66
C GLY A 9 21.81 8.44 -8.71
N TYR A 10 21.28 8.85 -9.87
CA TYR A 10 22.08 9.50 -10.92
C TYR A 10 22.66 10.83 -10.47
N VAL A 11 21.85 11.67 -9.80
CA VAL A 11 22.30 12.98 -9.29
C VAL A 11 23.37 12.81 -8.21
N GLN A 12 23.21 11.85 -7.29
CA GLN A 12 24.23 11.55 -6.28
C GLN A 12 25.54 11.05 -6.91
N ALA A 13 25.46 10.16 -7.90
CA ALA A 13 26.65 9.64 -8.59
C ALA A 13 27.39 10.77 -9.33
N MET A 14 26.67 11.65 -10.02
CA MET A 14 27.24 12.79 -10.72
C MET A 14 27.92 13.78 -9.76
N HIS A 15 27.30 14.04 -8.60
CA HIS A 15 27.87 14.92 -7.58
C HIS A 15 29.17 14.37 -6.99
N LEU A 16 29.23 13.07 -6.69
CA LEU A 16 30.43 12.42 -6.17
C LEU A 16 31.58 12.43 -7.20
N ALA A 17 31.27 12.18 -8.48
CA ALA A 17 32.25 12.26 -9.56
C ALA A 17 32.83 13.67 -9.69
N TRP A 18 31.98 14.70 -9.60
CA TRP A 18 32.42 16.09 -9.64
C TRP A 18 33.36 16.46 -8.47
N LEU A 19 33.01 16.04 -7.25
CA LEU A 19 33.85 16.29 -6.07
C LEU A 19 35.23 15.61 -6.18
N GLN A 20 35.29 14.39 -6.73
CA GLN A 20 36.55 13.68 -6.96
C GLN A 20 37.43 14.37 -8.01
N GLU A 21 36.83 14.86 -9.09
CA GLU A 21 37.54 15.60 -10.13
C GLU A 21 38.07 16.95 -9.60
N LEU A 22 37.28 17.65 -8.77
CA LEU A 22 37.69 18.90 -8.14
C LEU A 22 38.83 18.69 -7.13
N ALA A 23 38.79 17.59 -6.37
CA ALA A 23 39.86 17.21 -5.44
C ALA A 23 41.16 16.86 -6.18
N GLY A 24 41.08 16.24 -7.36
CA GLY A 24 42.25 15.92 -8.20
C GLY A 24 42.93 17.15 -8.82
N ARG A 25 42.24 18.29 -8.91
CA ARG A 25 42.77 19.55 -9.46
C ARG A 25 43.44 20.46 -8.40
N GLN A 26 43.35 20.12 -7.11
CA GLN A 26 44.03 20.87 -6.05
C GLN A 26 45.44 20.30 -5.83
N SER A 27 46.46 21.15 -5.93
CA SER A 27 47.90 20.81 -5.87
C SER A 27 48.43 20.42 -4.49
N SER A 28 47.56 20.35 -3.47
CA SER A 28 47.87 19.78 -2.17
C SER A 28 47.06 18.49 -2.01
N PRO A 29 47.70 17.31 -1.89
CA PRO A 29 46.99 16.07 -1.68
C PRO A 29 46.56 16.03 -0.21
N ARG A 30 45.61 16.88 0.16
CA ARG A 30 44.74 16.56 1.29
C ARG A 30 43.89 15.43 0.74
N ARG A 31 44.42 14.21 0.85
CA ARG A 31 43.60 13.01 0.91
C ARG A 31 42.72 13.25 2.12
N ASP A 32 41.63 13.97 1.92
CA ASP A 32 40.44 13.78 2.72
C ASP A 32 40.01 12.36 2.34
N THR A 33 40.69 11.41 2.97
CA THR A 33 40.11 10.14 3.35
C THR A 33 38.85 10.55 4.08
N SER A 34 37.77 10.66 3.32
CA SER A 34 36.43 10.67 3.83
C SER A 34 36.32 9.40 4.67
N LEU A 35 36.71 9.51 5.94
CA LEU A 35 36.56 8.48 6.97
C LEU A 35 35.08 8.22 7.26
N ILE A 36 34.19 8.96 6.57
CA ILE A 36 32.75 8.88 6.69
C ILE A 36 32.24 8.32 5.36
N SER A 37 32.02 7.01 5.35
CA SER A 37 31.18 6.36 4.34
C SER A 37 29.73 6.79 4.59
N ILE A 38 29.20 7.67 3.74
CA ILE A 38 27.76 8.00 3.76
C ILE A 38 27.02 6.85 3.06
N GLU A 39 26.78 5.77 3.80
CA GLU A 39 25.88 4.71 3.36
C GLU A 39 24.43 5.20 3.46
N THR A 40 23.76 5.35 2.33
CA THR A 40 22.33 5.65 2.29
C THR A 40 21.57 4.35 2.62
N ARG A 41 21.42 4.03 3.91
CA ARG A 41 20.70 2.83 4.38
C ARG A 41 19.22 3.17 4.59
N TYR A 42 18.33 2.34 4.04
CA TYR A 42 16.89 2.45 4.30
C TYR A 42 16.61 2.19 5.79
N ARG A 43 16.02 3.17 6.50
CA ARG A 43 15.74 3.10 7.96
C ARG A 43 14.87 1.91 8.37
N TYR A 44 14.02 1.39 7.48
CA TYR A 44 13.00 0.39 7.83
C TYR A 44 13.09 -0.94 7.06
N ASN A 45 14.02 -1.10 6.11
CA ASN A 45 14.28 -2.41 5.45
C ASN A 45 15.65 -2.41 4.71
N PRO A 46 16.79 -2.42 5.43
CA PRO A 46 18.11 -2.37 4.81
C PRO A 46 18.42 -3.58 3.91
N ASP A 47 17.74 -4.72 4.12
CA ASP A 47 17.91 -5.95 3.35
C ASP A 47 16.83 -6.17 2.27
N VAL A 48 15.89 -5.21 2.10
CA VAL A 48 14.73 -5.29 1.19
C VAL A 48 14.00 -6.64 1.28
N LYS A 49 13.84 -7.17 2.50
CA LYS A 49 13.13 -8.44 2.73
C LYS A 49 11.64 -8.24 2.52
N SER A 50 11.01 -9.08 1.71
CA SER A 50 9.59 -8.96 1.33
C SER A 50 8.64 -9.20 2.52
N LEU A 51 8.99 -10.11 3.44
CA LEU A 51 8.18 -10.48 4.59
C LEU A 51 7.78 -9.29 5.49
N PRO A 52 8.71 -8.49 6.04
CA PRO A 52 8.35 -7.35 6.91
C PRO A 52 7.61 -6.23 6.17
N ALA A 53 7.67 -6.18 4.83
CA ALA A 53 6.96 -5.18 4.04
C ALA A 53 5.52 -5.61 3.69
N ILE A 54 5.26 -6.91 3.51
CA ILE A 54 3.96 -7.42 3.06
C ILE A 54 2.99 -7.60 4.23
N VAL A 55 3.47 -8.08 5.38
CA VAL A 55 2.60 -8.44 6.52
C VAL A 55 1.67 -7.30 6.97
N PRO A 56 2.13 -6.03 7.12
CA PRO A 56 1.24 -4.94 7.50
C PRO A 56 0.18 -4.59 6.44
N ALA A 57 0.45 -4.85 5.15
CA ALA A 57 -0.47 -4.52 4.06
C ALA A 57 -1.57 -5.58 3.86
N VAL A 58 -1.30 -6.83 4.22
CA VAL A 58 -2.24 -7.94 4.01
C VAL A 58 -3.39 -7.92 5.04
N ILE A 59 -3.15 -7.47 6.28
CA ILE A 59 -4.20 -7.45 7.32
C ILE A 59 -5.40 -6.58 6.91
N PRO A 60 -5.24 -5.31 6.49
CA PRO A 60 -6.36 -4.50 6.01
C PRO A 60 -7.06 -5.07 4.77
N LEU A 61 -6.29 -5.67 3.85
CA LEU A 61 -6.82 -6.30 2.63
C LEU A 61 -7.79 -7.44 2.99
N LEU A 62 -7.40 -8.30 3.92
CA LEU A 62 -8.25 -9.41 4.39
C LEU A 62 -9.50 -8.89 5.10
N LEU A 63 -9.35 -7.86 5.94
CA LEU A 63 -10.48 -7.22 6.64
C LEU A 63 -11.50 -6.59 5.68
N MET A 64 -11.09 -6.12 4.50
CA MET A 64 -12.01 -5.64 3.47
C MET A 64 -12.65 -6.77 2.65
N MET A 65 -11.88 -7.83 2.37
CA MET A 65 -12.31 -8.89 1.46
C MET A 65 -13.34 -9.83 2.10
N ILE A 66 -13.20 -10.14 3.40
CA ILE A 66 -14.12 -11.06 4.09
C ILE A 66 -15.57 -10.53 4.12
N PRO A 67 -15.85 -9.28 4.55
CA PRO A 67 -17.21 -8.74 4.52
C PRO A 67 -17.77 -8.60 3.09
N ALA A 68 -16.93 -8.26 2.11
CA ALA A 68 -17.35 -8.17 0.72
C ALA A 68 -17.83 -9.52 0.17
N MET A 69 -17.08 -10.60 0.45
CA MET A 69 -17.46 -11.96 0.06
C MET A 69 -18.75 -12.42 0.77
N LEU A 70 -18.85 -12.18 2.08
CA LEU A 70 -20.06 -12.51 2.83
C LEU A 70 -21.28 -11.77 2.30
N SER A 71 -21.15 -10.47 1.99
CA SER A 71 -22.22 -9.67 1.39
C SER A 71 -22.66 -10.22 0.03
N ALA A 72 -21.72 -10.57 -0.85
CA ALA A 72 -22.02 -11.17 -2.14
C ALA A 72 -22.78 -12.49 -2.00
N LEU A 73 -22.33 -13.37 -1.10
CA LEU A 73 -22.99 -14.65 -0.82
C LEU A 73 -24.39 -14.46 -0.22
N SER A 74 -24.57 -13.49 0.68
CA SER A 74 -25.88 -13.16 1.24
C SER A 74 -26.87 -12.73 0.17
N VAL A 75 -26.44 -11.88 -0.78
CA VAL A 75 -27.29 -11.43 -1.89
C VAL A 75 -27.68 -12.59 -2.81
N VAL A 76 -26.73 -13.46 -3.16
CA VAL A 76 -27.00 -14.64 -3.99
C VAL A 76 -27.95 -15.60 -3.29
N ARG A 77 -27.74 -15.86 -1.99
CA ARG A 77 -28.63 -16.71 -1.19
C ARG A 77 -30.05 -16.17 -1.15
N GLU A 78 -30.24 -14.86 -0.97
CA GLU A 78 -31.58 -14.24 -1.00
C GLU A 78 -32.26 -14.36 -2.37
N LYS A 79 -31.48 -14.35 -3.46
CA LYS A 79 -31.97 -14.57 -4.83
C LYS A 79 -32.37 -16.03 -5.08
N GLU A 80 -31.53 -16.99 -4.67
CA GLU A 80 -31.76 -18.43 -4.88
C GLU A 80 -32.93 -18.98 -4.05
N LEU A 81 -33.10 -18.50 -2.82
CA LEU A 81 -34.21 -18.91 -1.95
C LEU A 81 -35.56 -18.30 -2.36
N GLY A 82 -35.60 -17.41 -3.36
CA GLY A 82 -36.83 -16.77 -3.82
C GLY A 82 -37.47 -15.81 -2.80
N SER A 83 -36.80 -15.50 -1.69
CA SER A 83 -37.28 -14.55 -0.66
C SER A 83 -37.50 -13.15 -1.22
N ILE A 84 -36.69 -12.73 -2.20
CA ILE A 84 -36.90 -11.47 -2.93
C ILE A 84 -38.24 -11.44 -3.67
N ILE A 85 -38.75 -12.60 -4.10
CA ILE A 85 -40.03 -12.72 -4.79
C ILE A 85 -41.18 -12.71 -3.77
N ASN A 86 -40.99 -13.29 -2.58
CA ASN A 86 -41.99 -13.26 -1.49
C ASN A 86 -42.35 -11.83 -1.05
N LEU A 87 -41.40 -10.89 -1.12
CA LEU A 87 -41.65 -9.45 -0.89
C LEU A 87 -42.60 -8.83 -1.93
N TYR A 88 -42.62 -9.34 -3.17
CA TYR A 88 -43.52 -8.81 -4.21
C TYR A 88 -44.99 -9.24 -4.01
N VAL A 89 -45.24 -10.27 -3.19
CA VAL A 89 -46.60 -10.80 -2.93
C VAL A 89 -47.19 -10.27 -1.63
N THR A 90 -46.41 -9.56 -0.81
CA THR A 90 -46.88 -8.88 0.40
C THR A 90 -47.21 -7.42 0.06
N PRO A 91 -48.32 -6.84 0.54
CA PRO A 91 -48.67 -5.44 0.28
C PRO A 91 -47.82 -4.49 1.15
N THR A 92 -46.50 -4.64 1.12
CA THR A 92 -45.55 -3.89 1.94
C THR A 92 -44.56 -3.18 1.03
N THR A 93 -44.40 -1.88 1.24
CA THR A 93 -43.56 -1.04 0.39
C THR A 93 -42.07 -1.27 0.69
N ARG A 94 -41.18 -1.12 -0.31
CA ARG A 94 -39.72 -1.29 -0.14
C ARG A 94 -39.14 -0.45 1.01
N SER A 95 -39.76 0.70 1.28
CA SER A 95 -39.46 1.60 2.40
C SER A 95 -39.77 1.02 3.77
N GLU A 96 -40.90 0.35 3.95
CA GLU A 96 -41.29 -0.26 5.24
C GLU A 96 -40.37 -1.44 5.61
N PHE A 97 -39.95 -2.24 4.63
CA PHE A 97 -39.00 -3.33 4.86
C PHE A 97 -37.62 -2.81 5.28
N LEU A 98 -37.15 -1.72 4.66
CA LEU A 98 -35.88 -1.08 5.01
C LEU A 98 -35.89 -0.50 6.44
N LEU A 99 -36.98 0.20 6.81
CA LEU A 99 -37.15 0.74 8.16
C LEU A 99 -37.27 -0.37 9.21
N GLY A 100 -38.00 -1.45 8.89
CA GLY A 100 -38.15 -2.61 9.78
C GLY A 100 -36.87 -3.43 9.99
N LYS A 101 -35.95 -3.46 9.01
CA LYS A 101 -34.61 -4.08 9.17
C LYS A 101 -33.62 -3.19 9.91
N GLN A 102 -33.87 -1.88 9.98
CA GLN A 102 -32.99 -0.91 10.67
C GLN A 102 -33.34 -0.72 12.15
N LEU A 103 -34.61 -0.82 12.54
CA LEU A 103 -35.07 -0.66 13.94
C LEU A 103 -34.60 -1.72 14.98
N PRO A 104 -34.21 -2.95 14.61
CA PRO A 104 -33.73 -3.94 15.59
C PRO A 104 -32.30 -3.69 16.11
N TYR A 105 -31.58 -2.72 15.54
CA TYR A 105 -30.26 -2.24 15.99
C TYR A 105 -30.26 -0.72 16.15
#